data_AF-A0A969EF45-F1
#
_entry.id   AF-A0A969EF45-F1
#
_cell.length_a   1.000
_cell.length_b   1.000
_cell.length_c   1.000
_cell.angle_alpha   90.00
_cell.angle_beta   90.00
_cell.angle_gamma   90.00
#
_symmetry.space_group_name_H-M   'P 1'
#
loop_
_entity.id
_entity.type
_entity.pdbx_description
1 polymer ?
#
loop_
_entity_poly.entity_id
_entity_poly.type
_entity_poly.pdbx_seq_one_letter_code
_entity_poly.pdbx_strand_id
1 'polypeptide(L)'
;MERVRDLFKTFLLVELVKGLAITGRHLFARKITVQYPEEKTPISPRFRGLHALRRYPNGEERCIACKLCEAICPALAITIASEQREDGTRRTTRYDIDLTKCIFCGMCEESCPVDSIVETRILEYHGERRGDLYYTKEMLLAIGDKYEAQIAADRASDAAYR
;
A
#
# COMPACT_ATOMS: atom_id res chain seq x y z
N MET A 1 -41.27 -17.05 44.35
CA MET A 1 -40.54 -15.76 44.38
C MET A 1 -39.86 -15.46 43.04
N GLU A 2 -39.19 -16.43 42.39
CA GLU A 2 -38.53 -16.23 41.09
C GLU A 2 -39.49 -15.87 39.95
N ARG A 3 -40.58 -16.63 39.77
CA ARG A 3 -41.61 -16.34 38.74
C ARG A 3 -42.23 -14.95 38.82
N VAL A 4 -42.35 -14.38 40.02
CA VAL A 4 -42.89 -13.02 40.22
C VAL A 4 -41.87 -11.98 39.75
N ARG A 5 -40.58 -12.15 40.07
CA ARG A 5 -39.49 -11.29 39.58
C ARG A 5 -39.36 -11.32 38.06
N ASP A 6 -39.53 -12.49 37.44
CA ASP A 6 -39.44 -12.62 36.00
C ASP A 6 -40.63 -11.96 35.28
N LEU A 7 -41.83 -12.04 35.86
CA LEU A 7 -43.01 -11.33 35.37
C LEU A 7 -42.82 -9.80 35.42
N PHE A 8 -42.26 -9.29 36.52
CA PHE A 8 -41.94 -7.87 36.68
C PHE A 8 -40.84 -7.42 35.70
N LYS A 9 -39.77 -8.20 35.50
CA LYS A 9 -38.73 -7.89 34.51
C LYS A 9 -39.27 -7.86 33.08
N THR A 10 -40.21 -8.77 32.77
CA THR A 10 -40.85 -8.87 31.45
C THR A 10 -41.80 -7.70 31.20
N PHE A 11 -42.63 -7.32 32.18
CA PHE A 11 -43.58 -6.21 32.03
C PHE A 11 -42.90 -4.83 32.05
N LEU A 12 -41.86 -4.65 32.88
CA LEU A 12 -41.09 -3.39 32.98
C LEU A 12 -39.96 -3.28 31.95
N LEU A 13 -39.76 -4.28 31.08
CA LEU A 13 -38.76 -4.28 30.01
C LEU A 13 -37.36 -3.84 30.49
N VAL A 14 -36.96 -4.27 31.68
CA VAL A 14 -35.75 -3.77 32.36
C VAL A 14 -34.49 -4.04 31.53
N GLU A 15 -34.45 -5.16 30.81
CA GLU A 15 -33.34 -5.50 29.91
C GLU A 15 -33.27 -4.58 28.68
N LEU A 16 -34.42 -4.11 28.18
CA LEU A 16 -34.48 -3.14 27.08
C LEU A 16 -33.89 -1.80 27.52
N VAL A 17 -34.29 -1.32 28.71
CA VAL A 17 -33.78 -0.06 29.27
C VAL A 17 -32.26 -0.13 29.53
N LYS A 18 -31.76 -1.25 30.06
CA LYS A 18 -30.31 -1.46 30.21
C LYS A 18 -29.58 -1.41 28.86
N GLY A 19 -30.15 -2.01 27.81
CA GLY A 19 -29.61 -1.93 26.45
C GLY A 19 -29.57 -0.49 25.93
N LEU A 20 -30.67 0.24 26.09
CA LEU A 20 -30.76 1.66 25.72
C LEU A 20 -29.78 2.54 26.51
N ALA A 21 -29.50 2.23 27.78
CA ALA A 21 -28.53 2.98 28.58
C ALA A 21 -27.10 2.84 28.01
N ILE A 22 -26.73 1.66 27.49
CA ILE A 22 -25.45 1.45 26.81
C ILE A 22 -25.40 2.28 25.52
N THR A 23 -26.45 2.22 24.70
CA THR A 23 -26.56 3.04 23.48
C THR A 23 -26.49 4.54 23.80
N GLY A 24 -27.18 5.00 24.85
CA GLY A 24 -27.13 6.38 25.32
C GLY A 24 -25.73 6.81 25.74
N ARG A 25 -24.97 5.94 26.42
CA ARG A 25 -23.57 6.21 26.76
C ARG A 25 -22.71 6.40 25.51
N HIS A 26 -22.89 5.58 24.48
CA HIS A 26 -22.17 5.72 23.23
C HIS A 26 -22.62 6.92 22.39
N LEU A 27 -23.87 7.37 22.54
CA LEU A 27 -24.38 8.58 21.87
C LEU A 27 -23.58 9.81 22.28
N PHE A 28 -23.34 9.99 23.58
CA PHE A 28 -22.58 11.13 24.14
C PHE A 28 -21.07 10.92 24.17
N ALA A 29 -20.57 9.72 23.86
CA ALA A 29 -19.13 9.48 23.74
C ALA A 29 -18.54 10.18 22.50
N ARG A 30 -17.29 10.64 22.64
CA ARG A 30 -16.50 11.22 21.53
C ARG A 30 -16.40 10.22 20.38
N LYS A 31 -16.60 10.70 19.15
CA LYS A 31 -16.51 9.88 17.94
C LYS A 31 -15.05 9.70 17.51
N ILE A 32 -14.74 8.51 16.99
CA ILE A 32 -13.42 8.13 16.49
C ILE A 32 -13.21 8.50 15.00
N THR A 33 -14.23 9.07 14.36
CA THR A 33 -14.22 9.41 12.94
C THR A 33 -13.12 10.42 12.62
N VAL A 34 -12.25 10.09 11.67
CA VAL A 34 -11.29 11.00 11.05
C VAL A 34 -12.00 11.76 9.93
N GLN A 35 -11.76 13.07 9.81
CA GLN A 35 -12.34 13.89 8.75
C GLN A 35 -11.51 13.73 7.47
N TYR A 36 -11.78 12.67 6.72
CA TYR A 36 -11.17 12.45 5.41
C TYR A 36 -11.87 13.30 4.34
N PRO A 37 -11.15 14.01 3.44
CA PRO A 37 -9.72 13.87 3.09
C PRO A 37 -8.73 14.80 3.80
N GLU A 38 -9.18 15.75 4.62
CA GLU A 38 -8.32 16.77 5.25
C GLU A 38 -7.37 16.18 6.29
N GLU A 39 -7.85 15.21 7.06
CA GLU A 39 -7.08 14.43 8.03
C GLU A 39 -6.94 12.99 7.55
N LYS A 40 -5.72 12.45 7.63
CA LYS A 40 -5.40 11.07 7.26
C LYS A 40 -4.83 10.32 8.45
N THR A 41 -5.05 9.01 8.47
CA THR A 41 -4.49 8.15 9.50
C THR A 41 -2.98 8.04 9.34
N PRO A 42 -2.21 7.91 10.44
CA PRO A 42 -0.77 7.72 10.36
C PRO A 42 -0.44 6.39 9.68
N ILE A 43 0.48 6.44 8.71
CA ILE A 43 0.92 5.28 7.93
C ILE A 43 2.33 4.89 8.39
N SER A 44 2.58 3.59 8.55
CA SER A 44 3.90 3.07 8.93
C SER A 44 4.91 3.18 7.77
N PRO A 45 6.22 3.23 8.04
CA PRO A 45 7.25 3.22 6.99
C PRO A 45 7.27 1.95 6.12
N ARG A 46 6.61 0.87 6.57
CA ARG A 46 6.52 -0.43 5.87
C ARG A 46 5.24 -0.58 5.06
N PHE A 47 4.49 0.50 4.88
CA PHE A 47 3.26 0.44 4.12
C PHE A 47 3.54 0.13 2.65
N ARG A 48 2.67 -0.69 2.07
CA ARG A 48 2.77 -1.19 0.70
C ARG A 48 1.68 -0.55 -0.15
N GLY A 49 2.07 0.37 -1.02
CA GLY A 49 1.18 1.11 -1.91
C GLY A 49 1.65 1.10 -3.36
N LEU A 50 1.52 2.24 -4.03
CA LEU A 50 1.89 2.38 -5.43
C LEU A 50 3.38 2.09 -5.65
N HIS A 51 3.70 1.38 -6.73
CA HIS A 51 5.07 1.00 -7.03
C HIS A 51 5.85 2.20 -7.60
N ALA A 52 7.14 2.26 -7.32
CA ALA A 52 8.04 3.26 -7.85
C ALA A 52 9.38 2.62 -8.26
N LEU A 53 9.97 3.13 -9.34
CA LEU A 53 11.34 2.80 -9.73
C LEU A 53 12.27 3.92 -9.30
N ARG A 54 13.33 3.56 -8.56
CA ARG A 54 14.29 4.51 -8.01
C ARG A 54 15.51 4.69 -8.87
N ARG A 55 16.16 5.83 -8.66
CA ARG A 55 17.46 6.16 -9.24
C ARG A 55 18.56 6.15 -8.17
N TYR A 56 19.79 6.02 -8.61
CA TYR A 56 20.97 6.30 -7.81
C TYR A 56 21.12 7.82 -7.62
N PRO A 57 21.91 8.27 -6.63
CA PRO A 57 22.17 9.70 -6.43
C PRO A 57 22.83 10.41 -7.63
N ASN A 58 23.46 9.66 -8.53
CA ASN A 58 24.02 10.18 -9.79
C ASN A 58 22.97 10.37 -10.91
N GLY A 59 21.69 10.05 -10.65
CA GLY A 59 20.59 10.15 -11.62
C GLY A 59 20.41 8.91 -12.51
N GLU A 60 21.27 7.90 -12.39
CA GLU A 60 21.13 6.67 -13.15
C GLU A 60 20.04 5.76 -12.57
N GLU A 61 19.29 5.06 -13.40
CA GLU A 61 18.30 4.09 -12.91
C GLU A 61 18.97 2.94 -12.15
N ARG A 62 18.37 2.52 -11.04
CA ARG A 62 18.91 1.38 -10.25
C ARG A 62 18.72 0.05 -10.92
N CYS A 63 17.73 -0.08 -11.80
CA CYS A 63 17.35 -1.36 -12.40
C CYS A 63 18.47 -1.92 -13.29
N ILE A 64 18.95 -3.11 -12.94
CA ILE A 64 19.94 -3.86 -13.74
C ILE A 64 19.30 -4.94 -14.63
N ALA A 65 17.98 -4.93 -14.76
CA ALA A 65 17.20 -5.89 -15.54
C ALA A 65 17.49 -7.37 -15.20
N CYS A 66 17.66 -7.70 -13.91
CA CYS A 66 17.92 -9.05 -13.42
C CYS A 66 16.72 -10.01 -13.54
N LYS A 67 15.50 -9.47 -13.75
CA LYS A 67 14.23 -10.20 -13.87
C LYS A 67 13.80 -11.03 -12.65
N LEU A 68 14.44 -10.85 -11.49
CA LEU A 68 14.05 -11.51 -10.25
C LEU A 68 12.65 -11.11 -9.77
N CYS A 69 12.31 -9.82 -9.89
CA CYS A 69 10.99 -9.32 -9.51
C CYS A 69 9.86 -9.86 -10.41
N GLU A 70 10.14 -10.12 -11.69
CA GLU A 70 9.20 -10.79 -12.60
C GLU A 70 9.00 -12.26 -12.20
N ALA A 71 10.09 -12.97 -11.85
CA ALA A 71 10.03 -14.37 -11.46
C ALA A 71 9.32 -14.61 -10.12
N ILE A 72 9.51 -13.73 -9.12
CA ILE A 72 8.91 -13.90 -7.80
C ILE A 72 7.44 -13.44 -7.73
N CYS A 73 6.98 -12.67 -8.72
CA CYS A 73 5.64 -12.08 -8.67
C CYS A 73 4.57 -13.19 -8.68
N PRO A 74 3.81 -13.38 -7.57
CA PRO A 74 2.86 -14.48 -7.48
C PRO A 74 1.68 -14.35 -8.45
N ALA A 75 1.36 -13.11 -8.84
CA ALA A 75 0.28 -12.80 -9.78
C ALA A 75 0.75 -12.59 -11.23
N LEU A 76 2.06 -12.75 -11.50
CA LEU A 76 2.66 -12.52 -12.82
C LEU A 76 2.25 -11.16 -13.43
N ALA A 77 2.24 -10.11 -12.59
CA ALA A 77 1.79 -8.77 -12.95
C ALA A 77 2.87 -7.92 -13.65
N ILE A 78 4.13 -8.31 -13.52
CA ILE A 78 5.30 -7.56 -14.01
C ILE A 78 5.75 -8.18 -15.33
N THR A 79 6.07 -7.35 -16.32
CA THR A 79 6.65 -7.80 -17.60
C THR A 79 7.92 -7.01 -17.90
N ILE A 80 9.03 -7.71 -18.12
CA ILE A 80 10.35 -7.09 -18.30
C ILE A 80 11.01 -7.52 -19.61
N ALA A 81 11.36 -6.53 -20.44
CA ALA A 81 12.27 -6.69 -21.57
C ALA A 81 13.57 -5.91 -21.32
N SER A 82 14.70 -6.45 -21.77
CA SER A 82 16.02 -5.88 -21.50
C SER A 82 16.92 -5.97 -22.71
N GLU A 83 17.66 -4.90 -22.96
CA GLU A 83 18.65 -4.82 -24.03
C GLU A 83 19.96 -4.24 -23.47
N GLN A 84 21.04 -4.41 -24.24
CA GLN A 84 22.32 -3.80 -23.91
C GLN A 84 22.35 -2.37 -24.47
N ARG A 85 22.68 -1.41 -23.62
CA ARG A 85 22.88 -0.01 -24.02
C ARG A 85 24.22 0.15 -24.73
N GLU A 86 24.39 1.28 -25.42
CA GLU A 86 25.66 1.70 -26.05
C GLU A 86 26.83 1.70 -25.06
N ASP A 87 26.59 2.04 -23.79
CA ASP A 87 27.59 2.03 -22.71
C ASP A 87 28.00 0.60 -22.25
N GLY A 88 27.49 -0.45 -22.90
CA GLY A 88 27.70 -1.85 -22.54
C GLY A 88 26.89 -2.33 -21.32
N THR A 89 26.20 -1.43 -20.63
CA THR A 89 25.35 -1.76 -19.48
C THR A 89 24.01 -2.37 -19.91
N ARG A 90 23.50 -3.33 -19.13
CA ARG A 90 22.19 -3.95 -19.37
C ARG A 90 21.10 -3.15 -18.66
N ARG A 91 20.08 -2.73 -19.42
CA ARG A 91 18.97 -1.91 -18.92
C ARG A 91 17.63 -2.42 -19.45
N THR A 92 16.55 -1.99 -18.81
CA THR A 92 15.19 -2.40 -19.23
C THR A 92 14.71 -1.51 -20.37
N THR A 93 14.28 -2.12 -21.47
CA THR A 93 13.56 -1.40 -22.54
C THR A 93 12.07 -1.31 -22.24
N ARG A 94 11.55 -2.33 -21.56
CA ARG A 94 10.18 -2.41 -21.10
C ARG A 94 10.15 -2.87 -19.65
N TYR A 95 9.44 -2.15 -18.81
CA TYR A 95 9.21 -2.53 -17.42
C TYR A 95 7.80 -2.09 -17.06
N ASP A 96 6.84 -2.99 -17.26
CA ASP A 96 5.44 -2.67 -17.08
C ASP A 96 4.86 -3.47 -15.91
N ILE A 97 3.97 -2.82 -15.16
CA ILE A 97 3.23 -3.45 -14.06
C ILE A 97 1.75 -3.24 -14.29
N ASP A 98 1.02 -4.36 -14.35
CA ASP A 98 -0.43 -4.35 -14.34
C ASP A 98 -0.94 -4.32 -12.88
N LEU A 99 -1.33 -3.14 -12.41
CA LEU A 99 -1.85 -2.98 -11.04
C LEU A 99 -3.21 -3.65 -10.84
N THR A 100 -3.91 -4.05 -11.91
CA THR A 100 -5.15 -4.84 -11.77
C THR A 100 -4.88 -6.29 -11.39
N LYS A 101 -3.68 -6.79 -11.70
CA LYS A 101 -3.21 -8.13 -11.30
C LYS A 101 -2.40 -8.09 -10.01
N CYS A 102 -1.70 -7.00 -9.76
CA CYS A 102 -0.85 -6.88 -8.58
C CYS A 102 -1.65 -7.00 -7.28
N ILE A 103 -1.14 -7.81 -6.35
CA ILE A 103 -1.76 -8.03 -5.03
C ILE A 103 -1.05 -7.27 -3.90
N PHE A 104 -0.10 -6.39 -4.22
CA PHE A 104 0.63 -5.52 -3.26
C PHE A 104 1.29 -6.30 -2.11
N CYS A 105 1.94 -7.42 -2.46
CA CYS A 105 2.59 -8.29 -1.48
C CYS A 105 3.99 -7.82 -1.06
N GLY A 106 4.64 -6.91 -1.79
CA GLY A 106 6.00 -6.45 -1.50
C GLY A 106 7.14 -7.42 -1.87
N MET A 107 6.86 -8.60 -2.43
CA MET A 107 7.92 -9.56 -2.80
C MET A 107 8.88 -9.00 -3.87
N CYS A 108 8.40 -8.11 -4.74
CA CYS A 108 9.24 -7.46 -5.74
C CYS A 108 10.27 -6.50 -5.10
N GLU A 109 9.92 -5.85 -3.99
CA GLU A 109 10.78 -4.94 -3.25
C GLU A 109 11.87 -5.70 -2.47
N GLU A 110 11.51 -6.82 -1.84
CA GLU A 110 12.44 -7.67 -1.08
C GLU A 110 13.39 -8.45 -1.99
N SER A 111 12.90 -8.94 -3.14
CA SER A 111 13.72 -9.69 -4.10
C SER A 111 14.69 -8.84 -4.90
N CYS A 112 14.54 -7.52 -4.90
CA CYS A 112 15.37 -6.65 -5.73
C CYS A 112 16.78 -6.49 -5.13
N PRO A 113 17.85 -7.01 -5.78
CA PRO A 113 19.20 -7.00 -5.20
C PRO A 113 19.82 -5.60 -5.11
N VAL A 114 19.27 -4.63 -5.84
CA VAL A 114 19.77 -3.25 -5.99
C VAL A 114 18.79 -2.22 -5.47
N ASP A 115 17.69 -2.66 -4.84
CA ASP A 115 16.64 -1.78 -4.32
C ASP A 115 16.10 -0.82 -5.41
N SER A 116 15.79 -1.37 -6.58
CA SER A 116 15.31 -0.60 -7.72
C SER A 116 13.81 -0.37 -7.70
N ILE A 117 13.02 -1.40 -7.37
CA ILE A 117 11.57 -1.29 -7.25
C ILE A 117 11.20 -1.27 -5.78
N VAL A 118 10.33 -0.34 -5.42
CA VAL A 118 9.85 -0.15 -4.05
C VAL A 118 8.35 0.12 -4.07
N GLU A 119 7.67 -0.24 -2.99
CA GLU A 119 6.28 0.16 -2.76
C GLU A 119 6.25 1.43 -1.90
N THR A 120 5.49 2.43 -2.34
CA THR A 120 5.41 3.75 -1.68
C THR A 120 4.25 3.82 -0.69
N ARG A 121 4.13 4.93 0.05
CA ARG A 121 2.96 5.20 0.92
C ARG A 121 1.71 5.68 0.18
N ILE A 122 1.75 5.70 -1.15
CA ILE A 122 0.65 6.22 -1.96
C ILE A 122 -0.42 5.14 -2.07
N LEU A 123 -1.59 5.41 -1.50
CA LEU A 123 -2.78 4.56 -1.63
C LEU A 123 -3.88 5.22 -2.49
N GLU A 124 -3.76 6.51 -2.76
CA GLU A 124 -4.76 7.32 -3.43
C GLU A 124 -4.47 7.39 -4.93
N TYR A 125 -4.77 6.31 -5.63
CA TYR A 125 -4.81 6.26 -7.09
C TYR A 125 -6.04 5.46 -7.51
N HIS A 126 -6.66 5.88 -8.62
CA HIS A 126 -7.81 5.18 -9.19
C HIS A 126 -7.69 5.20 -10.71
N GLY A 127 -8.24 4.18 -11.36
CA GLY A 127 -8.42 4.16 -12.81
C GLY A 127 -9.91 4.23 -13.10
N GLU A 128 -10.32 5.11 -14.00
CA GLU A 128 -11.71 5.22 -14.43
C GLU A 128 -12.01 4.25 -15.58
N ARG A 129 -10.99 3.93 -16.38
CA ARG A 129 -11.09 3.04 -17.54
C ARG A 129 -10.11 1.89 -17.42
N ARG A 130 -10.44 0.80 -18.12
CA ARG A 130 -9.54 -0.34 -18.26
C ARG A 130 -8.28 0.10 -18.99
N GLY A 131 -7.12 -0.10 -18.36
CA GLY A 131 -5.81 0.31 -18.87
C GLY A 131 -5.20 1.49 -18.13
N ASP A 132 -5.98 2.32 -17.42
CA ASP A 132 -5.43 3.44 -16.64
C ASP A 132 -4.53 2.95 -15.48
N LEU A 133 -4.73 1.71 -15.04
CA LEU A 133 -3.94 1.02 -14.00
C LEU A 133 -2.79 0.18 -14.58
N TYR A 134 -2.46 0.35 -15.86
CA TYR A 134 -1.29 -0.25 -16.48
C TYR A 134 -0.14 0.75 -16.43
N TYR A 135 0.85 0.48 -15.58
CA TYR A 135 1.96 1.40 -15.34
C TYR A 135 3.16 1.01 -16.18
N THR A 136 3.64 1.94 -17.01
CA THR A 136 4.88 1.78 -17.78
C THR A 136 6.10 2.18 -16.97
N LYS A 137 7.29 1.84 -17.48
CA LYS A 137 8.58 2.17 -16.88
C LYS A 137 8.69 3.67 -16.56
N GLU A 138 8.30 4.51 -17.49
CA GLU A 138 8.40 5.97 -17.39
C GLU A 138 7.51 6.51 -16.28
N MET A 139 6.28 5.97 -16.17
CA MET A 139 5.35 6.34 -15.10
C MET A 139 5.91 5.95 -13.73
N LEU A 140 6.48 4.76 -13.61
CA LEU A 140 7.09 4.27 -12.37
C LEU A 140 8.34 5.06 -11.96
N LEU A 141 9.16 5.46 -12.94
CA LEU A 141 10.30 6.34 -12.70
C LEU A 141 9.86 7.74 -12.28
N ALA A 142 8.81 8.30 -12.92
CA ALA A 142 8.28 9.60 -12.55
C ALA A 142 7.75 9.64 -11.10
N ILE A 143 7.15 8.53 -10.63
CA ILE A 143 6.76 8.39 -9.22
C ILE A 143 8.00 8.33 -8.32
N GLY A 144 9.00 7.54 -8.70
CA GLY A 144 10.26 7.47 -7.95
C GLY A 144 10.90 8.83 -7.81
N ASP A 145 11.05 9.56 -8.92
CA ASP A 145 11.64 10.90 -8.95
C ASP A 145 10.86 11.90 -8.08
N LYS A 146 9.53 11.81 -8.05
CA LYS A 146 8.67 12.68 -7.23
C LYS A 146 8.74 12.37 -5.73
N TYR A 147 8.86 11.10 -5.34
CA TYR A 147 8.74 10.65 -3.95
C TYR A 147 10.05 10.08 -3.36
N GLU A 148 11.19 10.21 -4.04
CA GLU A 148 12.47 9.64 -3.63
C GLU A 148 12.89 10.06 -2.21
N ALA A 149 12.65 11.32 -1.82
CA ALA A 149 12.99 11.80 -0.47
C ALA A 149 12.22 11.03 0.62
N GLN A 150 10.94 10.77 0.39
CA GLN A 150 10.11 9.99 1.31
C GLN A 150 10.53 8.52 1.33
N ILE A 151 10.70 7.93 0.14
CA ILE A 151 11.13 6.54 -0.02
C ILE A 151 12.48 6.30 0.67
N ALA A 152 13.45 7.19 0.48
CA ALA A 152 14.77 7.08 1.09
C ALA A 152 14.69 7.14 2.63
N ALA A 153 13.87 8.04 3.19
CA ALA A 153 13.64 8.13 4.63
C ALA A 153 13.01 6.85 5.19
N ASP A 154 12.01 6.29 4.48
CA ASP A 154 11.33 5.06 4.88
C ASP A 154 12.28 3.87 4.86
N ARG A 155 13.07 3.72 3.79
CA ARG A 155 14.07 2.65 3.67
C ARG A 155 15.18 2.80 4.72
N ALA A 156 15.61 4.02 5.04
CA ALA A 156 16.57 4.25 6.10
C ALA A 156 16.01 3.84 7.49
N SER A 157 14.73 4.09 7.74
CA SER A 157 14.09 3.68 8.99
C SER A 157 13.91 2.16 9.13
N ASP A 158 13.79 1.45 8.01
CA ASP A 158 13.56 0.00 7.96
C ASP A 158 14.83 -0.83 7.73
N ALA A 159 15.98 -0.18 7.50
CA ALA A 159 17.23 -0.83 7.09
C ALA A 159 17.73 -1.90 8.07
N ALA A 160 17.42 -1.80 9.36
CA ALA A 160 17.85 -2.77 10.37
C ALA A 160 17.09 -4.10 10.33
N TYR A 161 15.97 -4.17 9.61
CA TYR A 161 15.04 -5.31 9.61
C TYR A 161 15.00 -6.05 8.26
N ARG A 162 15.83 -5.65 7.31
CA ARG A 162 15.96 -6.24 5.97
C ARG A 162 17.38 -6.77 5.77
#